data_AF-A0A842QL46-F1
#
_entry.id   AF-A0A842QL46-F1
#
_cell.length_a   1.000
_cell.length_b   1.000
_cell.length_c   1.000
_cell.angle_alpha   90.00
_cell.angle_beta   90.00
_cell.angle_gamma   90.00
#
_symmetry.space_group_name_H-M   'P 1'
#
loop_
_entity.id
_entity.type
_entity.pdbx_description
1 polymer ?
#
loop_
_entity_poly.entity_id
_entity_poly.type
_entity_poly.pdbx_seq_one_letter_code
_entity_poly.pdbx_strand_id
1 'polypeptide(L)'
;MRIKLNALNALLMLFILLGMAIVAAAPEGPDELDVMNSTRRTVKATQNISALAGNVTQLNISGTFITQSWQGYYGNVSGTIALDASDGYRMFSWDIASPQGEVYATEGIDVPTWGGVGQSATIECWNYTKGRTTAIGYPYYGEVEGWNSIEGAESAAINFSTVGMGENDPDSINNTFYRTSAYSFPSFYAGRAFINGTLNNDQCPSLALYNSTNASTYGGSGDLDPSAGAVHEGGDFQEVILIDTSKNYLIFTAITDLTKNTKGFNNRVWDFQMIVPEDGHGGDITTTEYNFYVELE
;
A
#
# COMPACT_ATOMS: atom_id res chain seq x y z
N MET A 1 40.91 -4.68 -43.19
CA MET A 1 40.48 -5.72 -42.23
C MET A 1 40.10 -5.18 -40.84
N ARG A 2 40.73 -4.10 -40.33
CA ARG A 2 40.44 -3.52 -39.00
C ARG A 2 39.03 -2.94 -38.81
N ILE A 3 38.39 -2.43 -39.86
CA ILE A 3 37.02 -1.84 -39.77
C ILE A 3 35.94 -2.90 -39.46
N LYS A 4 36.12 -4.16 -39.91
CA LYS A 4 35.16 -5.25 -39.67
C LYS A 4 35.19 -5.79 -38.24
N LEU A 5 36.34 -5.69 -37.55
CA LEU A 5 36.48 -6.16 -36.17
C LEU A 5 35.80 -5.21 -35.17
N ASN A 6 35.86 -3.90 -35.43
CA ASN A 6 35.22 -2.90 -34.58
C ASN A 6 33.68 -2.95 -34.68
N ALA A 7 33.13 -3.23 -35.87
CA ALA A 7 31.70 -3.37 -36.06
C ALA A 7 31.13 -4.64 -35.38
N LEU A 8 31.88 -5.75 -35.39
CA LEU A 8 31.48 -6.99 -34.71
C LEU A 8 31.50 -6.82 -33.18
N ASN A 9 32.53 -6.17 -32.63
CA ASN A 9 32.61 -5.90 -31.18
C ASN A 9 31.52 -4.93 -30.71
N ALA A 10 31.16 -3.93 -31.53
CA ALA A 10 30.05 -3.03 -31.23
C ALA A 10 28.69 -3.76 -31.25
N LEU A 11 28.49 -4.67 -32.20
CA LEU A 11 27.26 -5.48 -32.28
C LEU A 11 27.16 -6.47 -31.11
N LEU A 12 28.28 -7.06 -30.68
CA LEU A 12 28.33 -7.97 -29.54
C LEU A 12 28.05 -7.23 -28.22
N MET A 13 28.62 -6.03 -28.03
CA MET A 13 28.30 -5.20 -26.86
C MET A 13 26.85 -4.73 -26.88
N LEU A 14 26.29 -4.41 -28.05
CA LEU A 14 24.88 -4.07 -28.20
C LEU A 14 23.98 -5.26 -27.86
N PHE A 15 24.35 -6.49 -28.24
CA PHE A 15 23.62 -7.71 -27.88
C PHE A 15 23.68 -8.03 -26.38
N ILE A 16 24.82 -7.76 -25.73
CA ILE A 16 24.97 -7.90 -24.28
C ILE A 16 24.15 -6.83 -23.54
N LEU A 17 24.11 -5.59 -24.04
CA LEU A 17 23.30 -4.51 -23.49
C LEU A 17 21.79 -4.73 -23.71
N LEU A 18 21.37 -5.29 -24.85
CA LEU A 18 19.97 -5.68 -25.10
C LEU A 18 19.56 -6.97 -24.36
N GLY A 19 20.53 -7.77 -23.90
CA GLY A 19 20.29 -9.02 -23.17
C GLY A 19 20.18 -8.85 -21.66
N MET A 20 20.44 -7.66 -21.11
CA MET A 20 20.20 -7.37 -19.69
C MET A 20 18.70 -7.21 -19.47
N ALA A 21 17.98 -8.34 -19.36
CA ALA A 21 16.69 -8.32 -18.73
C ALA A 21 16.91 -7.89 -17.28
N ILE A 22 16.28 -6.78 -16.88
CA ILE A 22 16.15 -6.45 -15.46
C ILE A 22 15.29 -7.57 -14.88
N VAL A 23 15.90 -8.41 -14.05
CA VAL A 23 15.20 -9.46 -13.31
C VAL A 23 14.99 -8.87 -11.92
N ALA A 24 13.80 -8.31 -11.69
CA ALA A 24 13.30 -8.12 -10.33
C ALA A 24 12.96 -9.51 -9.77
N ALA A 25 13.27 -9.73 -8.49
CA ALA A 25 12.80 -10.92 -7.78
C ALA A 25 11.26 -10.83 -7.68
N ALA A 26 10.56 -11.95 -7.53
CA ALA A 26 9.16 -11.85 -7.14
C ALA A 26 9.11 -11.52 -5.64
N PRO A 27 8.09 -10.79 -5.13
CA PRO A 27 7.83 -10.72 -3.71
C PRO A 27 7.70 -12.12 -3.12
N GLU A 28 8.34 -12.33 -1.97
CA GLU A 28 8.32 -13.59 -1.23
C GLU A 28 7.84 -13.34 0.20
N GLY A 29 7.33 -14.39 0.85
CA GLY A 29 6.99 -14.30 2.27
C GLY A 29 8.25 -14.10 3.12
N PRO A 30 8.19 -13.33 4.23
CA PRO A 30 9.34 -13.18 5.11
C PRO A 30 9.70 -14.51 5.79
N ASP A 31 11.00 -14.74 6.03
CA ASP A 31 11.49 -15.92 6.77
C ASP A 31 10.94 -15.97 8.21
N GLU A 32 10.77 -14.79 8.84
CA GLU A 32 10.22 -14.61 10.20
C GLU A 32 9.36 -13.34 10.25
N LEU A 33 8.20 -13.42 10.94
CA LEU A 33 7.29 -12.30 11.14
C LEU A 33 6.88 -12.23 12.62
N ASP A 34 7.58 -11.38 13.38
CA ASP A 34 7.38 -11.26 14.82
C ASP A 34 6.57 -10.01 15.20
N VAL A 35 5.45 -10.23 15.89
CA VAL A 35 4.66 -9.14 16.47
C VAL A 35 5.32 -8.67 17.77
N MET A 36 6.10 -7.58 17.70
CA MET A 36 6.78 -7.05 18.88
C MET A 36 5.86 -6.34 19.87
N ASN A 37 4.87 -5.59 19.38
CA ASN A 37 3.95 -4.81 20.21
C ASN A 37 2.65 -4.50 19.45
N SER A 38 1.50 -4.67 20.11
CA SER A 38 0.20 -4.26 19.59
C SER A 38 -0.55 -3.47 20.65
N THR A 39 -0.97 -2.26 20.30
CA THR A 39 -1.60 -1.32 21.24
C THR A 39 -2.64 -0.47 20.53
N ARG A 40 -3.65 -0.03 21.28
CA ARG A 40 -4.63 0.98 20.84
C ARG A 40 -4.72 2.12 21.85
N ARG A 41 -5.30 3.24 21.44
CA ARG A 41 -5.51 4.40 22.31
C ARG A 41 -6.34 4.02 23.54
N THR A 42 -6.00 4.59 24.70
CA THR A 42 -6.84 4.47 25.90
C THR A 42 -8.07 5.37 25.78
N VAL A 43 -9.25 4.81 25.98
CA VAL A 43 -10.52 5.57 25.96
C VAL A 43 -10.50 6.61 27.08
N LYS A 44 -10.81 7.87 26.75
CA LYS A 44 -10.87 8.96 27.73
C LYS A 44 -12.10 8.78 28.62
N ALA A 45 -11.92 9.00 29.93
CA ALA A 45 -13.02 8.98 30.88
C ALA A 45 -14.07 10.05 30.56
N THR A 46 -15.31 9.80 30.97
CA THR A 46 -16.43 10.73 30.79
C THR A 46 -16.15 12.06 31.50
N GLN A 47 -16.55 13.16 30.87
CA GLN A 47 -16.55 14.49 31.46
C GLN A 47 -17.98 14.84 31.87
N ASN A 48 -18.16 15.48 33.02
CA ASN A 48 -19.47 15.91 33.49
C ASN A 48 -19.52 17.44 33.63
N ILE A 49 -20.70 17.99 33.36
CA ILE A 49 -21.04 19.38 33.65
C ILE A 49 -22.44 19.40 34.25
N SER A 50 -22.62 20.09 35.38
CA SER A 50 -23.92 20.20 36.03
C SER A 50 -24.82 21.16 35.25
N ALA A 51 -26.07 20.75 35.01
CA ALA A 51 -27.08 21.62 34.42
C ALA A 51 -27.60 22.63 35.45
N LEU A 52 -27.84 23.89 35.03
CA LEU A 52 -28.47 24.92 35.85
C LEU A 52 -29.89 25.20 35.32
N ALA A 53 -30.90 25.07 36.18
CA ALA A 53 -32.28 25.30 35.81
C ALA A 53 -32.50 26.75 35.33
N GLY A 54 -33.12 26.92 34.17
CA GLY A 54 -33.41 28.23 33.57
C GLY A 54 -32.30 28.82 32.68
N ASN A 55 -31.15 28.14 32.54
CA ASN A 55 -30.05 28.61 31.70
C ASN A 55 -29.92 27.82 30.37
N VAL A 56 -29.34 28.47 29.36
CA VAL A 56 -28.81 27.82 28.16
C VAL A 56 -27.28 27.83 28.26
N THR A 57 -26.67 26.65 28.12
CA THR A 57 -25.20 26.50 28.14
C THR A 57 -24.73 26.08 26.76
N GLN A 58 -23.84 26.88 26.15
CA GLN A 58 -23.14 26.48 24.94
C GLN A 58 -21.93 25.63 25.33
N LEU A 59 -21.80 24.46 24.71
CA LEU A 59 -20.66 23.58 24.87
C LEU A 59 -19.91 23.48 23.56
N ASN A 60 -18.58 23.50 23.64
CA ASN A 60 -17.72 23.04 22.56
C ASN A 60 -17.16 21.69 22.97
N ILE A 61 -17.58 20.63 22.30
CA ILE A 61 -17.16 19.26 22.59
C ILE A 61 -16.35 18.78 21.39
N SER A 62 -15.11 18.37 21.66
CA SER A 62 -14.26 17.68 20.69
C SER A 62 -13.89 16.30 21.25
N GLY A 63 -13.81 15.32 20.35
CA GLY A 63 -13.47 13.95 20.68
C GLY A 63 -12.55 13.37 19.61
N THR A 64 -11.72 12.42 20.02
CA THR A 64 -11.02 11.54 19.08
C THR A 64 -11.41 10.12 19.45
N PHE A 65 -11.81 9.35 18.45
CA PHE A 65 -12.25 7.97 18.62
C PHE A 65 -11.21 7.02 18.03
N ILE A 66 -11.29 5.75 18.41
CA ILE A 66 -10.50 4.68 17.81
C ILE A 66 -11.28 4.24 16.57
N THR A 67 -10.63 4.18 15.42
CA THR A 67 -11.25 3.60 14.21
C THR A 67 -11.53 2.12 14.46
N GLN A 68 -12.63 1.64 13.90
CA GLN A 68 -12.98 0.21 13.88
C GLN A 68 -12.66 -0.43 12.53
N SER A 69 -12.21 0.37 11.57
CA SER A 69 -12.04 0.01 10.17
C SER A 69 -10.59 -0.32 9.82
N TRP A 70 -9.60 0.14 10.59
CA TRP A 70 -8.19 0.02 10.21
C TRP A 70 -7.31 -0.59 11.29
N GLN A 71 -6.44 -1.50 10.85
CA GLN A 71 -5.28 -1.96 11.59
C GLN A 71 -4.01 -1.35 10.99
N GLY A 72 -3.18 -0.72 11.82
CA GLY A 72 -1.88 -0.19 11.39
C GLY A 72 -0.73 -1.15 11.69
N TYR A 73 0.15 -1.38 10.72
CA TYR A 73 1.42 -2.07 10.91
C TYR A 73 2.58 -1.10 10.66
N TYR A 74 3.65 -1.28 11.43
CA TYR A 74 4.89 -0.52 11.29
C TYR A 74 6.02 -1.37 11.84
N GLY A 75 7.22 -1.19 11.32
CA GLY A 75 8.34 -1.99 11.76
C GLY A 75 9.60 -1.74 10.97
N ASN A 76 10.59 -2.59 11.23
CA ASN A 76 11.84 -2.63 10.49
C ASN A 76 11.82 -3.85 9.56
N VAL A 77 12.41 -3.71 8.38
CA VAL A 77 12.60 -4.78 7.41
C VAL A 77 14.08 -5.10 7.37
N SER A 78 14.41 -6.38 7.60
CA SER A 78 15.77 -6.88 7.48
C SER A 78 15.77 -8.11 6.59
N GLY A 79 16.84 -8.29 5.83
CA GLY A 79 17.00 -9.46 4.98
C GLY A 79 18.37 -9.48 4.32
N THR A 80 18.65 -10.59 3.64
CA THR A 80 19.85 -10.75 2.83
C THR A 80 19.45 -11.18 1.44
N ILE A 81 20.02 -10.56 0.41
CA ILE A 81 19.97 -11.17 -0.92
C ILE A 81 20.95 -12.34 -0.90
N ALA A 82 20.51 -13.50 -1.36
CA ALA A 82 21.32 -14.71 -1.33
C ALA A 82 21.26 -15.47 -2.66
N LEU A 83 22.40 -16.03 -3.03
CA LEU A 83 22.51 -16.97 -4.13
C LEU A 83 22.43 -18.39 -3.54
N ASP A 84 21.21 -18.90 -3.46
CA ASP A 84 20.92 -20.20 -2.87
C ASP A 84 20.60 -21.26 -3.92
N ALA A 85 20.96 -22.50 -3.62
CA ALA A 85 20.52 -23.68 -4.35
C ALA A 85 19.21 -24.21 -3.74
N SER A 86 18.44 -24.96 -4.55
CA SER A 86 17.12 -25.48 -4.15
C SER A 86 17.13 -26.45 -2.95
N ASP A 87 18.30 -26.95 -2.56
CA ASP A 87 18.54 -27.84 -1.43
C ASP A 87 19.02 -27.09 -0.18
N GLY A 88 18.99 -25.75 -0.18
CA GLY A 88 19.30 -24.90 0.96
C GLY A 88 20.79 -24.58 1.14
N TYR A 89 21.65 -24.97 0.18
CA TYR A 89 23.04 -24.54 0.21
C TYR A 89 23.19 -23.12 -0.35
N ARG A 90 23.78 -22.24 0.47
CA ARG A 90 24.08 -20.86 0.12
C ARG A 90 25.46 -20.72 -0.49
N MET A 91 25.52 -20.26 -1.74
CA MET A 91 26.79 -19.97 -2.41
C MET A 91 27.35 -18.61 -1.99
N PHE A 92 26.47 -17.61 -1.82
CA PHE A 92 26.85 -16.25 -1.42
C PHE A 92 25.67 -15.50 -0.81
N SER A 93 25.92 -14.55 0.08
CA SER A 93 24.91 -13.59 0.55
C SER A 93 25.48 -12.18 0.62
N TRP A 94 24.62 -11.21 0.34
CA TRP A 94 24.85 -9.80 0.54
C TRP A 94 23.99 -9.33 1.71
N ASP A 95 24.64 -8.89 2.79
CA ASP A 95 23.95 -8.22 3.88
C ASP A 95 23.45 -6.86 3.39
N ILE A 96 22.14 -6.63 3.44
CA ILE A 96 21.57 -5.37 3.01
C ILE A 96 21.50 -4.46 4.23
N ALA A 97 22.44 -3.53 4.33
CA ALA A 97 22.49 -2.57 5.43
C ALA A 97 21.35 -1.52 5.37
N SER A 98 20.72 -1.36 4.20
CA SER A 98 19.60 -0.44 3.96
C SER A 98 18.74 -0.96 2.81
N PRO A 99 17.84 -1.92 3.06
CA PRO A 99 16.97 -2.45 2.02
C PRO A 99 16.14 -1.33 1.35
N GLN A 100 15.92 -1.40 0.05
CA GLN A 100 14.84 -0.65 -0.61
C GLN A 100 13.79 -1.65 -1.08
N GLY A 101 12.58 -1.19 -1.38
CA GLY A 101 11.53 -2.03 -1.95
C GLY A 101 10.20 -1.87 -1.24
N GLU A 102 9.43 -2.94 -1.15
CA GLU A 102 8.03 -2.88 -0.77
C GLU A 102 7.64 -3.98 0.23
N VAL A 103 6.70 -3.63 1.11
CA VAL A 103 6.00 -4.58 1.98
C VAL A 103 4.57 -4.68 1.49
N TYR A 104 4.12 -5.90 1.20
CA TYR A 104 2.78 -6.19 0.71
C TYR A 104 1.99 -6.96 1.77
N ALA A 105 0.70 -6.66 1.91
CA ALA A 105 -0.24 -7.42 2.73
C ALA A 105 -1.52 -7.72 1.94
N THR A 106 -2.00 -8.96 2.02
CA THR A 106 -3.25 -9.37 1.36
C THR A 106 -3.99 -10.43 2.17
N GLU A 107 -5.32 -10.40 2.14
CA GLU A 107 -6.19 -11.47 2.68
C GLU A 107 -6.27 -12.69 1.75
N GLY A 108 -5.65 -12.62 0.58
CA GLY A 108 -5.66 -13.70 -0.40
C GLY A 108 -5.09 -14.99 0.18
N ILE A 109 -5.84 -16.10 0.07
CA ILE A 109 -5.41 -17.42 0.53
C ILE A 109 -4.33 -18.04 -0.37
N ASP A 110 -4.30 -17.64 -1.64
CA ASP A 110 -3.28 -18.04 -2.60
C ASP A 110 -2.18 -16.97 -2.71
N VAL A 111 -0.97 -17.40 -3.06
CA VAL A 111 0.13 -16.49 -3.40
C VAL A 111 -0.28 -15.62 -4.60
N PRO A 112 -0.12 -14.27 -4.52
CA PRO A 112 -0.39 -13.40 -5.65
C PRO A 112 0.47 -13.73 -6.86
N THR A 113 -0.05 -13.43 -8.04
CA THR A 113 0.59 -13.74 -9.32
C THR A 113 1.56 -12.62 -9.71
N TRP A 114 2.69 -12.59 -9.01
CA TRP A 114 3.79 -11.62 -9.20
C TRP A 114 4.48 -11.71 -10.57
N GLY A 115 4.29 -12.83 -11.28
CA GLY A 115 4.94 -13.14 -12.55
C GLY A 115 6.35 -13.69 -12.35
N GLY A 116 6.54 -15.00 -12.55
CA GLY A 116 7.86 -15.64 -12.56
C GLY A 116 8.59 -15.55 -13.91
N VAL A 117 9.77 -16.17 -14.00
CA VAL A 117 10.49 -16.29 -15.28
C VAL A 117 9.62 -17.03 -16.30
N GLY A 118 9.25 -16.34 -17.39
CA GLY A 118 8.38 -16.89 -18.43
C GLY A 118 6.88 -16.78 -18.15
N GLN A 119 6.47 -16.08 -17.09
CA GLN A 119 5.08 -15.84 -16.74
C GLN A 119 4.79 -14.33 -16.68
N SER A 120 3.58 -13.94 -17.05
CA SER A 120 3.10 -12.56 -16.90
C SER A 120 2.59 -12.36 -15.48
N ALA A 121 2.87 -11.21 -14.89
CA ALA A 121 2.19 -10.76 -13.67
C ALA A 121 0.75 -10.35 -14.02
N THR A 122 -0.16 -10.52 -13.07
CA THR A 122 -1.55 -10.02 -13.17
C THR A 122 -1.86 -8.96 -12.13
N ILE A 123 -0.81 -8.42 -11.50
CA ILE A 123 -0.87 -7.33 -10.55
C ILE A 123 -1.07 -6.01 -11.31
N GLU A 124 -2.10 -5.27 -10.91
CA GLU A 124 -2.43 -3.97 -11.45
C GLU A 124 -2.71 -2.99 -10.30
N CYS A 125 -2.65 -1.69 -10.56
CA CYS A 125 -3.17 -0.72 -9.62
C CYS A 125 -4.67 -0.87 -9.48
N TRP A 126 -5.15 -0.90 -8.23
CA TRP A 126 -6.57 -0.90 -7.98
C TRP A 126 -7.09 0.53 -7.92
N ASN A 127 -8.15 0.86 -8.67
CA ASN A 127 -8.78 2.17 -8.58
C ASN A 127 -10.31 2.09 -8.49
N TYR A 128 -10.88 2.49 -7.35
CA TYR A 128 -12.32 2.57 -7.12
C TYR A 128 -13.06 3.54 -8.05
N THR A 129 -12.41 4.59 -8.56
CA THR A 129 -13.04 5.57 -9.45
C THR A 129 -13.10 5.09 -10.90
N LYS A 130 -12.37 4.03 -11.24
CA LYS A 130 -12.34 3.45 -12.59
C LYS A 130 -13.13 2.16 -12.61
N GLY A 131 -14.41 2.22 -12.95
CA GLY A 131 -15.10 1.01 -13.38
C GLY A 131 -14.47 0.46 -14.65
N ARG A 132 -14.37 -0.86 -14.74
CA ARG A 132 -13.84 -1.56 -15.90
C ARG A 132 -14.74 -1.23 -17.10
N THR A 133 -14.24 -0.44 -18.04
CA THR A 133 -14.93 -0.25 -19.32
C THR A 133 -14.98 -1.61 -20.00
N THR A 134 -16.18 -2.18 -20.15
CA THR A 134 -16.36 -3.26 -21.12
C THR A 134 -16.00 -2.73 -22.51
N ALA A 135 -15.86 -3.62 -23.50
CA ALA A 135 -15.53 -3.28 -24.89
C ALA A 135 -16.51 -2.30 -25.60
N ILE A 136 -17.43 -1.69 -24.85
CA ILE A 136 -18.40 -0.68 -25.29
C ILE A 136 -18.22 0.59 -24.42
N GLY A 137 -17.04 1.21 -24.47
CA GLY A 137 -16.82 2.66 -24.47
C GLY A 137 -17.42 3.59 -23.39
N TYR A 138 -18.02 3.10 -22.31
CA TYR A 138 -18.56 3.97 -21.25
C TYR A 138 -17.83 3.74 -19.91
N PRO A 139 -17.18 4.77 -19.32
CA PRO A 139 -16.62 4.66 -17.98
C PRO A 139 -17.76 4.48 -16.98
N TYR A 140 -17.77 3.33 -16.33
CA TYR A 140 -18.67 3.03 -15.21
C TYR A 140 -18.05 3.69 -13.97
N TYR A 141 -18.74 4.66 -13.38
CA TYR A 141 -18.37 5.22 -12.08
C TYR A 141 -19.13 4.43 -11.02
N GLY A 142 -18.45 4.07 -9.92
CA GLY A 142 -18.99 3.25 -8.85
C GLY A 142 -20.35 3.75 -8.36
N GLU A 143 -21.36 2.91 -8.56
CA GLU A 143 -22.59 2.78 -7.79
C GLU A 143 -22.89 1.26 -7.85
N VAL A 144 -23.40 0.53 -6.85
CA VAL A 144 -24.70 0.67 -6.18
C VAL A 144 -24.78 -0.40 -5.08
N GLU A 145 -25.30 -0.07 -3.90
CA GLU A 145 -25.86 -1.06 -2.95
C GLU A 145 -27.07 -1.77 -3.58
N GLY A 146 -26.94 -3.08 -3.82
CA GLY A 146 -28.03 -3.95 -4.24
C GLY A 146 -28.30 -3.92 -5.75
N TRP A 147 -27.47 -4.62 -6.54
CA TRP A 147 -27.84 -4.95 -7.92
C TRP A 147 -27.49 -6.38 -8.31
N ASN A 148 -28.51 -7.10 -8.79
CA ASN A 148 -28.44 -8.45 -9.33
C ASN A 148 -27.72 -8.46 -10.69
N SER A 149 -26.64 -9.24 -10.78
CA SER A 149 -26.15 -9.96 -11.96
C SER A 149 -26.38 -9.27 -13.33
N ILE A 150 -25.34 -8.63 -13.85
CA ILE A 150 -25.11 -8.60 -15.31
C ILE A 150 -24.07 -9.67 -15.61
N GLU A 151 -24.51 -10.76 -16.22
CA GLU A 151 -23.62 -11.82 -16.72
C GLU A 151 -22.63 -11.23 -17.74
N GLY A 152 -21.33 -11.38 -17.49
CA GLY A 152 -20.28 -11.23 -18.50
C GLY A 152 -19.35 -10.03 -18.37
N ALA A 153 -19.52 -9.16 -17.37
CA ALA A 153 -18.51 -8.18 -16.98
C ALA A 153 -18.21 -8.35 -15.50
N GLU A 154 -17.31 -9.28 -15.18
CA GLU A 154 -16.69 -9.36 -13.86
C GLU A 154 -15.78 -8.13 -13.70
N SER A 155 -16.40 -6.98 -13.41
CA SER A 155 -15.78 -6.03 -12.51
C SER A 155 -15.67 -6.77 -11.18
N ALA A 156 -14.43 -7.00 -10.77
CA ALA A 156 -14.02 -7.16 -9.39
C ALA A 156 -14.52 -5.97 -8.55
N ALA A 157 -15.84 -5.85 -8.35
CA ALA A 157 -16.38 -5.03 -7.30
C ALA A 157 -16.00 -5.75 -6.02
N ILE A 158 -14.82 -5.42 -5.49
CA ILE A 158 -14.43 -5.84 -4.15
C ILE A 158 -15.50 -5.27 -3.24
N ASN A 159 -16.32 -6.16 -2.70
CA ASN A 159 -17.41 -5.75 -1.84
C ASN A 159 -16.80 -5.36 -0.50
N PHE A 160 -16.64 -4.06 -0.25
CA PHE A 160 -16.11 -3.54 1.01
C PHE A 160 -16.96 -3.95 2.23
N SER A 161 -18.17 -4.47 2.01
CA SER A 161 -18.96 -5.10 3.07
C SER A 161 -18.26 -6.32 3.69
N THR A 162 -17.28 -6.92 3.01
CA THR A 162 -16.51 -8.05 3.55
C THR A 162 -15.48 -7.62 4.60
N VAL A 163 -15.07 -6.34 4.59
CA VAL A 163 -14.19 -5.73 5.59
C VAL A 163 -14.93 -4.75 6.49
N GLY A 164 -16.27 -4.83 6.52
CA GLY A 164 -17.10 -4.02 7.40
C GLY A 164 -17.13 -2.52 7.11
N MET A 165 -16.61 -2.06 5.97
CA MET A 165 -16.58 -0.65 5.61
C MET A 165 -17.64 -0.30 4.57
N GLY A 166 -18.55 0.60 4.93
CA GLY A 166 -19.42 1.27 3.99
C GLY A 166 -18.64 2.30 3.16
N GLU A 167 -19.00 2.47 1.88
CA GLU A 167 -18.33 3.44 1.00
C GLU A 167 -18.40 4.88 1.53
N ASN A 168 -19.48 5.20 2.26
CA ASN A 168 -19.75 6.52 2.84
C ASN A 168 -19.22 6.67 4.27
N ASP A 169 -18.59 5.64 4.85
CA ASP A 169 -18.04 5.75 6.19
C ASP A 169 -16.91 6.79 6.20
N PRO A 170 -16.82 7.65 7.23
CA PRO A 170 -15.79 8.68 7.29
C PRO A 170 -14.36 8.14 7.19
N ASP A 171 -14.15 6.87 7.58
CA ASP A 171 -12.89 6.15 7.47
C ASP A 171 -12.95 4.99 6.45
N SER A 172 -13.77 5.11 5.40
CA SER A 172 -13.78 4.12 4.31
C SER A 172 -12.48 4.11 3.50
N ILE A 173 -12.24 3.03 2.73
CA ILE A 173 -11.10 2.95 1.81
C ILE A 173 -11.09 4.13 0.84
N ASN A 174 -12.24 4.48 0.27
CA ASN A 174 -12.36 5.57 -0.72
C ASN A 174 -12.10 6.96 -0.10
N ASN A 175 -12.39 7.14 1.19
CA ASN A 175 -12.10 8.36 1.94
C ASN A 175 -10.68 8.40 2.52
N THR A 176 -9.97 7.26 2.50
CA THR A 176 -8.60 7.12 3.02
C THR A 176 -7.57 7.17 1.89
N PHE A 177 -7.81 6.41 0.82
CA PHE A 177 -7.02 6.35 -0.40
C PHE A 177 -7.65 7.22 -1.50
N TYR A 178 -7.81 8.52 -1.23
CA TYR A 178 -8.54 9.44 -2.13
C TYR A 178 -7.62 10.23 -3.08
N ARG A 179 -6.29 10.02 -3.03
CA ARG A 179 -5.33 10.84 -3.78
C ARG A 179 -5.13 10.29 -5.19
N THR A 180 -5.79 10.90 -6.19
CA THR A 180 -5.76 10.41 -7.59
C THR A 180 -5.31 11.41 -8.64
N SER A 181 -4.72 12.57 -8.33
CA SER A 181 -4.24 13.46 -9.41
C SER A 181 -3.06 14.38 -9.09
N ALA A 182 -2.81 14.71 -7.82
CA ALA A 182 -1.77 15.69 -7.43
C ALA A 182 -0.54 15.08 -6.73
N TYR A 183 -0.50 13.76 -6.53
CA TYR A 183 0.51 13.11 -5.69
C TYR A 183 1.04 11.86 -6.36
N SER A 184 2.33 11.90 -6.70
CA SER A 184 3.07 10.76 -7.22
C SER A 184 3.73 9.98 -6.08
N PHE A 185 3.76 8.66 -6.21
CA PHE A 185 4.70 7.80 -5.50
C PHE A 185 5.82 7.38 -6.46
N PRO A 186 7.01 7.01 -5.96
CA PRO A 186 8.06 6.45 -6.81
C PRO A 186 7.51 5.24 -7.57
N SER A 187 7.69 5.21 -8.88
CA SER A 187 7.33 4.01 -9.65
C SER A 187 8.22 2.85 -9.23
N PHE A 188 7.64 1.66 -9.09
CA PHE A 188 8.31 0.45 -8.62
C PHE A 188 7.85 -0.77 -9.43
N TYR A 189 8.50 -1.91 -9.21
CA TYR A 189 8.03 -3.20 -9.72
C TYR A 189 7.40 -3.99 -8.59
N ALA A 190 6.24 -4.60 -8.84
CA ALA A 190 5.69 -5.64 -8.00
C ALA A 190 5.92 -6.97 -8.72
N GLY A 191 7.04 -7.61 -8.41
CA GLY A 191 7.60 -8.69 -9.24
C GLY A 191 7.85 -8.21 -10.67
N ARG A 192 7.04 -8.69 -11.63
CA ARG A 192 7.18 -8.29 -13.05
C ARG A 192 6.21 -7.18 -13.48
N ALA A 193 5.28 -6.79 -12.62
CA ALA A 193 4.34 -5.71 -12.92
C ALA A 193 5.00 -4.36 -12.64
N PHE A 194 5.14 -3.51 -13.67
CA PHE A 194 5.60 -2.14 -13.47
C PHE A 194 4.44 -1.27 -12.98
N ILE A 195 4.57 -0.74 -11.78
CA ILE A 195 3.59 0.15 -11.15
C ILE A 195 4.05 1.60 -11.36
N ASN A 196 3.34 2.31 -12.22
CA ASN A 196 3.69 3.69 -12.56
C ASN A 196 3.00 4.69 -11.61
N GLY A 197 3.78 5.29 -10.70
CA GLY A 197 3.29 6.31 -9.78
C GLY A 197 3.39 7.75 -10.30
N THR A 198 3.89 7.97 -11.53
CA THR A 198 4.25 9.32 -12.04
C THR A 198 3.45 9.84 -13.23
N LEU A 199 2.75 8.98 -13.97
CA LEU A 199 1.97 9.36 -15.16
C LEU A 199 0.54 8.80 -15.04
N ASN A 200 -0.47 9.66 -15.25
CA ASN A 200 -1.89 9.33 -15.19
C ASN A 200 -2.37 8.80 -13.83
N ASN A 201 -2.12 9.62 -12.81
CA ASN A 201 -2.47 9.46 -11.38
C ASN A 201 -3.91 9.01 -11.09
N ASP A 202 -4.83 9.11 -12.05
CA ASP A 202 -6.16 8.50 -11.97
C ASP A 202 -6.11 6.96 -12.03
N GLN A 203 -4.97 6.28 -11.87
CA GLN A 203 -4.85 4.82 -11.99
C GLN A 203 -4.54 4.11 -10.68
N CYS A 204 -3.96 4.80 -9.70
CA CYS A 204 -3.46 4.18 -8.48
C CYS A 204 -3.66 5.12 -7.29
N PRO A 205 -4.82 5.06 -6.62
CA PRO A 205 -5.05 5.79 -5.40
C PRO A 205 -4.01 5.41 -4.35
N SER A 206 -3.47 6.43 -3.70
CA SER A 206 -2.41 6.29 -2.71
C SER A 206 -2.72 7.06 -1.45
N LEU A 207 -2.03 6.71 -0.38
CA LEU A 207 -2.04 7.40 0.90
C LEU A 207 -0.59 7.73 1.28
N ALA A 208 -0.37 8.90 1.86
CA ALA A 208 0.84 9.19 2.60
C ALA A 208 0.52 9.08 4.09
N LEU A 209 1.23 8.23 4.81
CA LEU A 209 1.06 8.09 6.26
C LEU A 209 1.88 9.16 7.00
N TYR A 210 1.52 9.37 8.26
CA TYR A 210 2.16 10.38 9.09
C TYR A 210 3.67 10.10 9.29
N ASN A 211 4.46 11.16 9.22
CA ASN A 211 5.89 11.18 9.51
C ASN A 211 6.20 12.38 10.44
N SER A 212 6.87 12.10 11.57
CA SER A 212 7.18 13.11 12.58
C SER A 212 8.37 14.01 12.22
N THR A 213 9.19 13.64 11.24
CA THR A 213 10.34 14.42 10.75
C THR A 213 9.89 15.77 10.17
N ASN A 214 8.71 15.82 9.55
CA ASN A 214 8.13 17.03 8.94
C ASN A 214 6.99 17.66 9.77
N ALA A 215 6.68 17.11 10.95
CA ALA A 215 5.54 17.55 11.78
C ALA A 215 5.64 19.00 12.30
N SER A 216 6.81 19.63 12.22
CA SER A 216 7.03 21.00 12.70
C SER A 216 6.64 22.09 11.69
N THR A 217 6.57 21.79 10.39
CA THR A 217 6.29 22.81 9.36
C THR A 217 4.79 23.02 9.13
N TYR A 218 3.97 22.01 9.44
CA TYR A 218 2.52 22.06 9.38
C TYR A 218 1.93 21.61 10.72
N GLY A 219 1.93 22.51 11.70
CA GLY A 219 1.00 22.46 12.82
C GLY A 219 0.77 21.11 13.52
N GLY A 220 1.81 20.32 13.81
CA GLY A 220 1.92 19.43 14.98
C GLY A 220 0.77 18.47 15.32
N SER A 221 -0.15 18.19 14.40
CA SER A 221 -1.21 17.22 14.54
C SER A 221 -1.11 16.32 13.32
N GLY A 222 -1.24 15.01 13.51
CA GLY A 222 -1.34 14.07 12.40
C GLY A 222 -2.62 14.22 11.57
N ASP A 223 -3.26 15.39 11.61
CA ASP A 223 -4.31 15.80 10.71
C ASP A 223 -3.63 16.19 9.40
N LEU A 224 -3.48 15.20 8.52
CA LEU A 224 -3.38 15.44 7.10
C LEU A 224 -4.67 16.15 6.69
N ASP A 225 -4.73 17.47 6.83
CA ASP A 225 -5.85 18.26 6.36
C ASP A 225 -6.03 17.99 4.85
N PRO A 226 -7.11 17.29 4.43
CA PRO A 226 -7.35 16.98 3.02
C PRO A 226 -7.59 18.25 2.20
N SER A 227 -7.88 19.39 2.85
CA SER A 227 -8.13 20.69 2.22
C SER A 227 -6.90 21.60 2.15
N ALA A 228 -5.80 21.27 2.83
CA ALA A 228 -4.63 22.15 2.92
C ALA A 228 -3.82 22.26 1.62
N GLY A 229 -4.11 21.48 0.56
CA GLY A 229 -3.34 21.51 -0.68
C GLY A 229 -1.83 21.32 -0.47
N ALA A 230 -1.44 20.80 0.71
CA ALA A 230 -0.06 20.65 1.10
C ALA A 230 0.50 19.47 0.34
N VAL A 231 1.35 19.81 -0.61
CA VAL A 231 1.99 18.87 -1.49
C VAL A 231 3.01 18.07 -0.70
N HIS A 232 2.61 16.91 -0.19
CA HIS A 232 3.58 15.89 0.20
C HIS A 232 4.01 15.18 -1.09
N GLU A 233 4.76 15.88 -1.95
CA GLU A 233 5.55 15.20 -2.98
C GLU A 233 6.53 14.30 -2.23
N GLY A 234 6.31 12.98 -2.25
CA GLY A 234 7.20 12.02 -1.60
C GLY A 234 7.11 12.01 -0.07
N GLY A 235 5.91 11.81 0.49
CA GLY A 235 5.79 11.40 1.89
C GLY A 235 6.69 10.19 2.15
N ASP A 236 7.45 10.19 3.24
CA ASP A 236 8.45 9.14 3.48
C ASP A 236 7.83 7.77 3.84
N PHE A 237 6.53 7.73 4.15
CA PHE A 237 5.73 6.51 4.24
C PHE A 237 4.56 6.63 3.27
N GLN A 238 4.61 5.90 2.17
CA GLN A 238 3.56 5.86 1.16
C GLN A 238 2.96 4.47 1.09
N GLU A 239 1.66 4.43 0.82
CA GLU A 239 0.91 3.20 0.64
C GLU A 239 0.03 3.29 -0.59
N VAL A 240 0.00 2.23 -1.38
CA VAL A 240 -0.82 2.10 -2.59
C VAL A 240 -1.61 0.80 -2.52
N ILE A 241 -2.78 0.79 -3.16
CA ILE A 241 -3.58 -0.44 -3.28
C ILE A 241 -3.40 -1.01 -4.68
N LEU A 242 -2.99 -2.27 -4.73
CA LEU A 242 -2.91 -3.07 -5.94
C LEU A 242 -4.00 -4.16 -5.91
N ILE A 243 -4.23 -4.78 -7.06
CA ILE A 243 -5.12 -5.93 -7.21
C ILE A 243 -4.42 -7.00 -8.04
N ASP A 244 -4.51 -8.26 -7.60
CA ASP A 244 -4.26 -9.39 -8.51
C ASP A 244 -5.54 -9.66 -9.30
N THR A 245 -5.56 -9.28 -10.57
CA THR A 245 -6.75 -9.41 -11.43
C THR A 245 -7.12 -10.86 -11.76
N SER A 246 -6.21 -11.82 -11.55
CA SER A 246 -6.48 -13.24 -11.77
C SER A 246 -7.11 -13.92 -10.55
N LYS A 247 -6.86 -13.37 -9.35
CA LYS A 247 -7.32 -13.91 -8.06
C LYS A 247 -8.40 -13.07 -7.40
N ASN A 248 -8.54 -11.82 -7.82
CA ASN A 248 -9.47 -10.85 -7.27
C ASN A 248 -9.24 -10.54 -5.78
N TYR A 249 -7.96 -10.40 -5.38
CA TYR A 249 -7.58 -9.96 -4.03
C TYR A 249 -6.91 -8.60 -4.08
N LEU A 250 -7.22 -7.77 -3.08
CA LEU A 250 -6.49 -6.52 -2.83
C LEU A 250 -5.15 -6.81 -2.18
N ILE A 251 -4.19 -5.96 -2.51
CA ILE A 251 -2.84 -6.00 -1.98
C ILE A 251 -2.52 -4.58 -1.51
N PHE A 252 -2.33 -4.44 -0.21
CA PHE A 252 -1.92 -3.19 0.44
C PHE A 252 -0.40 -3.13 0.43
N THR A 253 0.16 -2.12 -0.23
CA THR A 253 1.58 -2.05 -0.54
C THR A 253 2.19 -0.82 0.08
N ALA A 254 3.02 -1.02 1.10
CA ALA A 254 3.86 0.01 1.67
C ALA A 254 5.14 0.15 0.86
N ILE A 255 5.43 1.37 0.42
CA ILE A 255 6.66 1.70 -0.31
C ILE A 255 7.70 2.10 0.73
N THR A 256 8.84 1.40 0.74
CA THR A 256 9.90 1.58 1.74
C THR A 256 11.12 2.26 1.14
N ASP A 257 11.58 3.32 1.79
CA ASP A 257 12.83 4.01 1.46
C ASP A 257 13.67 4.16 2.72
N LEU A 258 14.51 3.16 2.96
CA LEU A 258 15.28 3.04 4.21
C LEU A 258 16.51 3.94 4.22
N THR A 259 16.80 4.61 3.10
CA THR A 259 17.87 5.60 3.03
C THR A 259 17.56 6.86 3.84
N LYS A 260 16.28 7.08 4.18
CA LYS A 260 15.80 8.35 4.74
C LYS A 260 15.79 8.45 6.26
N ASN A 261 16.11 7.37 7.01
CA ASN A 261 16.08 7.36 8.49
C ASN A 261 14.82 8.04 9.04
N THR A 262 13.68 7.70 8.45
CA THR A 262 12.43 8.42 8.62
C THR A 262 11.80 8.12 9.97
N LYS A 263 11.41 9.17 10.70
CA LYS A 263 10.66 8.98 11.94
C LYS A 263 9.17 8.77 11.71
N GLY A 264 8.65 7.62 12.11
CA GLY A 264 7.22 7.31 12.03
C GLY A 264 6.33 8.03 13.05
N PHE A 265 5.10 7.52 13.19
CA PHE A 265 4.03 8.05 14.03
C PHE A 265 4.37 8.19 15.52
N ASN A 266 5.32 7.41 16.00
CA ASN A 266 5.77 7.42 17.39
C ASN A 266 7.13 8.11 17.60
N ASN A 267 7.61 8.89 16.61
CA ASN A 267 8.87 9.63 16.65
C ASN A 267 10.13 8.74 16.76
N ARG A 268 10.00 7.45 16.44
CA ARG A 268 11.13 6.51 16.23
C ARG A 268 11.32 6.26 14.74
N VAL A 269 12.53 5.83 14.37
CA VAL A 269 12.84 5.44 13.00
C VAL A 269 12.22 4.08 12.71
N TRP A 270 11.53 3.99 11.57
CA TRP A 270 10.93 2.76 11.07
C TRP A 270 11.15 2.68 9.57
N ASP A 271 11.12 1.45 9.08
CA ASP A 271 11.36 1.14 7.69
C ASP A 271 10.07 1.22 6.86
N PHE A 272 8.95 0.84 7.46
CA PHE A 272 7.64 0.94 6.84
C PHE A 272 6.55 1.33 7.83
N GLN A 273 5.46 1.87 7.29
CA GLN A 273 4.17 2.01 7.94
C GLN A 273 3.09 1.70 6.91
N MET A 274 2.05 1.01 7.31
CA MET A 274 0.92 0.65 6.45
C MET A 274 -0.36 0.53 7.26
N ILE A 275 -1.51 0.65 6.60
CA ILE A 275 -2.81 0.37 7.19
C ILE A 275 -3.57 -0.63 6.31
N VAL A 276 -4.15 -1.62 6.96
CA VAL A 276 -5.01 -2.60 6.29
C VAL A 276 -6.42 -2.58 6.89
N PRO A 277 -7.45 -2.92 6.11
CA PRO A 277 -8.81 -3.08 6.59
C PRO A 277 -8.94 -4.07 7.75
N GLU A 278 -9.88 -3.79 8.65
CA GLU A 278 -10.33 -4.69 9.71
C GLU A 278 -11.82 -4.41 9.96
N ASP A 279 -12.61 -5.43 10.30
CA ASP A 279 -14.01 -5.23 10.71
C ASP A 279 -14.17 -5.32 12.23
N GLY A 280 -13.94 -4.20 12.91
CA GLY A 280 -14.17 -4.08 14.35
C GLY A 280 -15.56 -3.56 14.73
N HIS A 281 -16.50 -3.47 13.79
CA HIS A 281 -17.81 -2.82 14.02
C HIS A 281 -18.75 -3.69 14.86
N GLY A 282 -19.76 -3.06 15.48
CA GLY A 282 -20.79 -3.81 16.22
C GLY A 282 -20.30 -4.59 17.45
N GLY A 283 -19.05 -4.39 17.87
CA GLY A 283 -18.42 -5.20 18.92
C GLY A 283 -17.78 -6.48 18.39
N ASP A 284 -17.55 -6.60 17.09
CA ASP A 284 -16.75 -7.65 16.49
C ASP A 284 -15.33 -7.63 17.09
N ILE A 285 -14.84 -8.83 17.37
CA ILE A 285 -13.53 -9.13 17.95
C ILE A 285 -12.82 -10.24 17.17
N THR A 286 -13.41 -10.69 16.06
CA THR A 286 -12.72 -11.53 15.09
C THR A 286 -11.55 -10.72 14.50
N THR A 287 -10.59 -11.45 13.95
CA THR A 287 -9.38 -10.85 13.40
C THR A 287 -9.27 -11.25 11.95
N THR A 288 -8.99 -10.29 11.09
CA THR A 288 -8.64 -10.57 9.70
C THR A 288 -7.18 -10.99 9.59
N GLU A 289 -6.94 -12.11 8.92
CA GLU A 289 -5.58 -12.62 8.68
C GLU A 289 -5.04 -12.05 7.37
N TYR A 290 -3.83 -11.50 7.43
CA TYR A 290 -3.11 -10.95 6.28
C TYR A 290 -1.82 -11.73 6.02
N ASN A 291 -1.65 -12.19 4.79
CA ASN A 291 -0.40 -12.75 4.30
C ASN A 291 0.54 -11.61 3.89
N PHE A 292 1.74 -11.60 4.48
CA PHE A 292 2.76 -10.60 4.20
C PHE A 292 3.77 -11.11 3.18
N TYR A 293 4.19 -10.22 2.29
CA TYR A 293 5.27 -10.44 1.34
C TYR A 293 6.21 -9.23 1.38
N VAL A 294 7.47 -9.45 1.05
CA VAL A 294 8.49 -8.42 0.96
C VAL A 294 9.23 -8.58 -0.36
N GLU A 295 9.50 -7.48 -1.03
CA GLU A 295 10.43 -7.39 -2.15
C GLU A 295 11.57 -6.46 -1.74
N LEU A 296 12.81 -6.94 -1.85
CA LEU A 296 14.02 -6.19 -1.48
C LEU A 296 14.87 -5.94 -2.74
N GLU A 297 15.26 -4.68 -2.93
CA GLU A 297 16.07 -4.19 -4.06
C GLU A 297 17.37 -3.50 -3.62
#